data_AF-A0A3M7EL99-F1
#
_entry.id   AF-A0A3M7EL99-F1
#
_cell.length_a   1.000
_cell.length_b   1.000
_cell.length_c   1.000
_cell.angle_alpha   90.00
_cell.angle_beta   90.00
_cell.angle_gamma   90.00
#
_symmetry.space_group_name_H-M   'P 1'
#
loop_
_entity.id
_entity.type
_entity.pdbx_description
1 polymer ?
#
loop_
_entity_poly.entity_id
_entity_poly.type
_entity_poly.pdbx_seq_one_letter_code
_entity_poly.pdbx_strand_id
1 'polypeptide(L)'
;MSSSNPPKVDEFILLSDIFGLSLLVDSIDHPKPPPSTEGTVLGPFHSHEAEPQTNGSTISHDPDGEPCLVLCTLKNTAGEPVEGVKIDIWETDSHGFYDVQYPGREGPDQRAVMTSDAQGVFWFKAIVPVPYPIPHDGPVGQLLKQLKRHWYRPAHVHFMFEKEGYDHLITALYLRGDPYETSDAVFGVKDSLLIDLGTVTPEQAKQYGMKEGSRLISYDFVLVSKEESDKLREKNAMEAMQKLGRNMKMYNGLPVPDVD
;
A
#
# COMPACT_ATOMS: atom_id res chain seq x y z
N MET A 1 -10.25 6.99 34.14
CA MET A 1 -9.58 8.00 33.31
C MET A 1 -8.55 7.28 32.46
N SER A 2 -8.94 6.83 31.27
CA SER A 2 -8.03 6.20 30.32
C SER A 2 -7.28 7.32 29.61
N SER A 3 -6.00 7.51 29.94
CA SER A 3 -5.11 8.36 29.16
C SER A 3 -4.70 7.57 27.91
N SER A 4 -5.50 7.61 26.85
CA SER A 4 -5.06 7.13 25.54
C SER A 4 -4.06 8.14 24.99
N ASN A 5 -2.78 7.94 25.31
CA ASN A 5 -1.72 8.55 24.51
C ASN A 5 -1.92 8.12 23.06
N PRO A 6 -1.75 9.01 22.07
CA PRO A 6 -1.78 8.63 20.67
C PRO A 6 -0.75 7.51 20.43
N PRO A 7 -0.98 6.62 19.46
CA PRO A 7 -0.05 5.53 19.16
C PRO A 7 1.35 6.09 18.97
N LYS A 8 2.28 5.57 19.78
CA LYS A 8 3.65 6.03 19.81
C LYS A 8 4.32 5.57 18.51
N VAL A 9 4.72 6.53 17.68
CA VAL A 9 5.44 6.27 16.44
C VAL A 9 6.72 5.50 16.78
N ASP A 10 6.92 4.36 16.12
CA ASP A 10 8.17 3.63 16.23
C ASP A 10 9.25 4.32 15.39
N GLU A 11 10.07 5.14 16.06
CA GLU A 11 11.14 5.90 15.43
C GLU A 11 12.19 5.01 14.74
N PHE A 12 12.35 3.73 15.11
CA PHE A 12 13.27 2.84 14.41
C PHE A 12 12.70 2.36 13.06
N ILE A 13 11.40 2.06 13.03
CA ILE A 13 10.70 1.75 11.77
C ILE A 13 10.74 2.98 10.86
N LEU A 14 10.41 4.16 11.39
CA LEU A 14 10.44 5.39 10.61
C LEU A 14 11.85 5.73 10.11
N LEU A 15 12.89 5.46 10.91
CA LEU A 15 14.29 5.59 10.49
C LEU A 15 14.63 4.64 9.34
N SER A 16 14.18 3.39 9.41
CA SER A 16 14.33 2.41 8.33
C SER A 16 13.66 2.89 7.04
N ASP A 17 12.45 3.43 7.15
CA ASP A 17 11.67 3.96 6.03
C ASP A 17 12.37 5.14 5.35
N ILE A 18 12.83 6.12 6.12
CA ILE A 18 13.50 7.31 5.53
C ILE A 18 14.89 7.01 4.96
N PHE A 19 15.46 5.83 5.20
CA PHE A 19 16.66 5.35 4.52
C PHE A 19 16.35 4.38 3.37
N GLY A 20 15.08 4.02 3.14
CA GLY A 20 14.66 3.06 2.12
C GLY A 20 14.99 1.61 2.47
N LEU A 21 15.37 1.32 3.72
CA LEU A 21 15.74 -0.04 4.14
C LEU A 21 14.51 -0.96 4.18
N SER A 22 13.36 -0.44 4.61
CA SER A 22 12.11 -1.21 4.65
C SER A 22 11.70 -1.71 3.27
N LEU A 23 11.79 -0.84 2.25
CA LEU A 23 11.51 -1.19 0.85
C LEU A 23 12.54 -2.16 0.27
N LEU A 24 13.80 -2.00 0.65
CA LEU A 24 14.86 -2.91 0.22
C LEU A 24 14.59 -4.33 0.74
N VAL A 25 14.23 -4.46 2.03
CA VAL A 25 13.89 -5.75 2.63
C VAL A 25 12.66 -6.35 1.94
N ASP A 26 11.58 -5.57 1.76
CA ASP A 26 10.37 -6.02 1.05
C ASP A 26 10.69 -6.52 -0.37
N SER A 27 11.50 -5.79 -1.13
CA SER A 27 11.86 -6.16 -2.50
C SER A 27 12.72 -7.43 -2.58
N ILE A 28 13.48 -7.74 -1.53
CA ILE A 28 14.28 -8.97 -1.43
C ILE A 28 13.40 -10.16 -1.05
N ASP A 29 12.52 -9.98 -0.05
CA ASP A 29 11.74 -11.07 0.53
C ASP A 29 10.48 -11.41 -0.29
N HIS A 30 9.91 -10.42 -0.98
CA HIS A 30 8.71 -10.52 -1.80
C HIS A 30 8.93 -10.01 -3.25
N PRO A 31 9.84 -10.63 -4.01
CA PRO A 31 10.12 -10.17 -5.37
C PRO A 31 8.89 -10.33 -6.27
N LYS A 32 8.62 -9.30 -7.08
CA LYS A 32 7.41 -9.23 -7.93
C LYS A 32 7.80 -9.34 -9.42
N PRO A 33 7.51 -10.48 -10.11
CA PRO A 33 7.82 -10.63 -11.53
C PRO A 33 6.93 -9.74 -12.40
N PRO A 34 7.47 -9.01 -13.40
CA PRO A 34 6.62 -8.26 -14.33
C PRO A 34 5.60 -9.18 -15.04
N PRO A 35 4.33 -8.75 -15.22
CA PRO A 35 3.77 -7.44 -14.89
C PRO A 35 3.02 -7.39 -13.54
N SER A 36 3.39 -8.20 -12.54
CA SER A 36 2.69 -8.21 -11.24
C SER A 36 2.75 -6.87 -10.52
N THR A 37 1.76 -6.57 -9.68
CA THR A 37 1.76 -5.34 -8.89
C THR A 37 2.91 -5.34 -7.88
N GLU A 38 3.64 -4.22 -7.84
CA GLU A 38 4.75 -4.04 -6.94
C GLU A 38 4.31 -3.77 -5.49
N GLY A 39 5.09 -4.28 -4.53
CA GLY A 39 4.96 -3.92 -3.13
C GLY A 39 5.53 -2.53 -2.81
N THR A 40 5.05 -1.92 -1.74
CA THR A 40 5.63 -0.72 -1.13
C THR A 40 5.42 -0.73 0.39
N VAL A 41 5.90 0.29 1.10
CA VAL A 41 5.88 0.34 2.57
C VAL A 41 4.47 0.25 3.15
N LEU A 42 4.33 -0.53 4.23
CA LEU A 42 3.11 -0.58 5.06
C LEU A 42 2.80 0.77 5.71
N GLY A 43 3.85 1.45 6.18
CA GLY A 43 3.71 2.63 7.03
C GLY A 43 3.17 2.29 8.43
N PRO A 44 3.12 3.29 9.33
CA PRO A 44 2.85 3.05 10.75
C PRO A 44 1.36 3.07 11.14
N PHE A 45 0.45 3.29 10.18
CA PHE A 45 -0.96 3.63 10.47
C PHE A 45 -2.00 2.56 10.06
N HIS A 46 -1.52 1.39 9.65
CA HIS A 46 -2.38 0.22 9.54
C HIS A 46 -2.91 -0.18 10.94
N SER A 47 -4.18 -0.57 11.03
CA SER A 47 -4.82 -0.99 12.29
C SER A 47 -5.80 -2.13 12.02
N HIS A 48 -5.86 -3.07 12.95
CA HIS A 48 -6.79 -4.21 12.94
C HIS A 48 -8.22 -3.83 13.34
N GLU A 49 -8.49 -2.55 13.62
CA GLU A 49 -9.83 -2.06 13.98
C GLU A 49 -10.74 -1.84 12.76
N ALA A 50 -10.21 -1.93 11.53
CA ALA A 50 -11.01 -1.79 10.32
C ALA A 50 -12.16 -2.83 10.29
N GLU A 51 -13.36 -2.37 9.98
CA GLU A 51 -14.54 -3.24 9.92
C GLU A 51 -14.69 -3.89 8.53
N PRO A 52 -15.23 -5.12 8.45
CA PRO A 52 -15.63 -5.71 7.18
C PRO A 52 -16.71 -4.89 6.47
N GLN A 53 -16.50 -4.59 5.19
CA GLN A 53 -17.39 -3.81 4.34
C GLN A 53 -17.70 -4.56 3.04
N THR A 54 -18.84 -4.25 2.43
CA THR A 54 -19.25 -4.81 1.15
C THR A 54 -19.00 -3.82 0.02
N ASN A 55 -18.99 -4.33 -1.21
CA ASN A 55 -18.86 -3.52 -2.40
C ASN A 55 -19.88 -2.37 -2.41
N GLY A 56 -19.36 -1.14 -2.54
CA GLY A 56 -20.12 0.09 -2.54
C GLY A 56 -20.32 0.80 -1.21
N SER A 57 -19.77 0.26 -0.13
CA SER A 57 -19.65 0.98 1.14
C SER A 57 -18.88 2.29 0.98
N THR A 58 -19.25 3.28 1.78
CA THR A 58 -18.47 4.49 1.99
C THR A 58 -17.52 4.26 3.15
N ILE A 59 -16.22 4.49 2.95
CA ILE A 59 -15.20 4.29 3.99
C ILE A 59 -14.78 5.60 4.66
N SER A 60 -15.17 6.74 4.09
CA SER A 60 -14.85 8.09 4.56
C SER A 60 -16.09 8.81 5.06
N HIS A 61 -16.02 9.41 6.25
CA HIS A 61 -17.06 10.31 6.76
C HIS A 61 -16.58 11.76 6.88
N ASP A 62 -15.46 12.09 6.21
CA ASP A 62 -14.90 13.44 6.18
C ASP A 62 -15.78 14.37 5.31
N PRO A 63 -16.41 15.41 5.90
CA PRO A 63 -17.28 16.32 5.14
C PRO A 63 -16.51 17.25 4.20
N ASP A 64 -15.20 17.43 4.39
CA ASP A 64 -14.36 18.36 3.64
C ASP A 64 -13.61 17.67 2.49
N GLY A 65 -13.61 16.33 2.43
CA GLY A 65 -12.95 15.57 1.39
C GLY A 65 -13.69 15.60 0.04
N GLU A 66 -12.93 15.71 -1.06
CA GLU A 66 -13.48 15.61 -2.41
C GLU A 66 -13.93 14.17 -2.69
N PRO A 67 -15.22 13.90 -2.99
CA PRO A 67 -15.69 12.52 -3.16
C PRO A 67 -15.00 11.77 -4.32
N CYS A 68 -14.53 10.56 -4.03
CA CYS A 68 -13.83 9.68 -4.97
C CYS A 68 -14.47 8.29 -5.01
N LEU A 69 -14.69 7.75 -6.20
CA LEU A 69 -14.99 6.35 -6.43
C LEU A 69 -13.67 5.59 -6.62
N VAL A 70 -13.45 4.52 -5.86
CA VAL A 70 -12.32 3.61 -6.09
C VAL A 70 -12.86 2.29 -6.64
N LEU A 71 -12.44 1.93 -7.85
CA LEU A 71 -12.90 0.75 -8.58
C LEU A 71 -11.71 -0.09 -9.03
N CYS A 72 -11.53 -1.25 -8.41
CA CYS A 72 -10.34 -2.06 -8.63
C CYS A 72 -10.68 -3.50 -9.01
N THR A 73 -9.75 -4.16 -9.71
CA THR A 73 -9.83 -5.61 -9.99
C THR A 73 -8.58 -6.32 -9.50
N LEU A 74 -8.70 -7.61 -9.21
CA LEU A 74 -7.63 -8.51 -8.81
C LEU A 74 -7.55 -9.68 -9.76
N LYS A 75 -6.39 -9.84 -10.39
CA LYS A 75 -6.07 -10.97 -11.28
C LYS A 75 -4.79 -11.65 -10.82
N ASN A 76 -4.58 -12.89 -11.25
CA ASN A 76 -3.29 -13.57 -11.11
C ASN A 76 -2.36 -13.23 -12.30
N THR A 77 -1.13 -13.75 -12.28
CA THR A 77 -0.14 -13.58 -13.35
C THR A 77 -0.57 -14.19 -14.69
N ALA A 78 -1.56 -15.08 -14.71
CA ALA A 78 -2.17 -15.63 -15.91
C ALA A 78 -3.35 -14.77 -16.45
N GLY A 79 -3.72 -13.70 -15.74
CA GLY A 79 -4.82 -12.81 -16.11
C GLY A 79 -6.21 -13.27 -15.65
N GLU A 80 -6.28 -14.33 -14.85
CA GLU A 80 -7.54 -14.88 -14.32
C GLU A 80 -7.96 -14.10 -13.08
N PRO A 81 -9.27 -13.81 -12.90
CA PRO A 81 -9.75 -13.10 -11.71
C PRO A 81 -9.50 -13.91 -10.43
N VAL A 82 -9.16 -13.21 -9.34
CA VAL A 82 -8.92 -13.83 -8.03
C VAL A 82 -10.05 -13.47 -7.08
N GLU A 83 -10.98 -14.39 -6.89
CA GLU A 83 -12.09 -14.29 -5.93
C GLU A 83 -11.62 -14.49 -4.48
N GLY A 84 -12.28 -13.85 -3.53
CA GLY A 84 -12.12 -14.17 -2.11
C GLY A 84 -10.77 -13.75 -1.54
N VAL A 85 -10.16 -12.69 -2.06
CA VAL A 85 -8.99 -12.04 -1.48
C VAL A 85 -9.46 -11.12 -0.37
N LYS A 86 -8.87 -11.18 0.83
CA LYS A 86 -9.07 -10.20 1.89
C LYS A 86 -8.26 -8.95 1.57
N ILE A 87 -8.88 -7.78 1.66
CA ILE A 87 -8.32 -6.50 1.22
C ILE A 87 -8.47 -5.51 2.37
N ASP A 88 -7.39 -5.24 3.09
CA ASP A 88 -7.37 -4.14 4.06
C ASP A 88 -7.03 -2.84 3.31
N ILE A 89 -7.81 -1.79 3.56
CA ILE A 89 -7.75 -0.50 2.86
C ILE A 89 -7.66 0.59 3.92
N TRP A 90 -6.77 1.56 3.74
CA TRP A 90 -6.68 2.73 4.62
C TRP A 90 -6.08 3.95 3.91
N GLU A 91 -6.53 5.14 4.29
CA GLU A 91 -6.04 6.42 3.79
C GLU A 91 -6.17 7.52 4.86
N THR A 92 -5.63 8.70 4.58
CA THR A 92 -5.83 9.89 5.42
C THR A 92 -7.16 10.57 5.14
N ASP A 93 -7.62 11.37 6.07
CA ASP A 93 -8.61 12.41 5.80
C ASP A 93 -8.06 13.53 4.90
N SER A 94 -8.92 14.50 4.56
CA SER A 94 -8.59 15.68 3.75
C SER A 94 -7.57 16.63 4.40
N HIS A 95 -7.28 16.44 5.69
CA HIS A 95 -6.28 17.19 6.45
C HIS A 95 -4.92 16.45 6.52
N GLY A 96 -4.83 15.24 5.96
CA GLY A 96 -3.62 14.44 5.95
C GLY A 96 -3.37 13.66 7.24
N PHE A 97 -4.42 13.35 8.00
CA PHE A 97 -4.33 12.52 9.21
C PHE A 97 -5.09 11.21 9.05
N TYR A 98 -4.50 10.12 9.54
CA TYR A 98 -5.23 8.88 9.77
C TYR A 98 -6.07 9.00 11.04
N ASP A 99 -7.24 8.36 11.05
CA ASP A 99 -8.15 8.26 12.20
C ASP A 99 -7.44 7.92 13.54
N VAL A 100 -6.48 6.98 13.53
CA VAL A 100 -5.68 6.54 14.70
C VAL A 100 -4.81 7.64 15.30
N GLN A 101 -4.57 8.73 14.57
CA GLN A 101 -3.80 9.88 15.06
C GLN A 101 -4.65 10.84 15.89
N TYR A 102 -5.99 10.79 15.76
CA TYR A 102 -6.87 11.69 16.51
C TYR A 102 -7.08 11.21 17.95
N PRO A 103 -6.75 12.04 18.96
CA PRO A 103 -7.05 11.72 20.34
C PRO A 103 -8.58 11.75 20.54
N GLY A 104 -9.13 10.68 21.11
CA GLY A 104 -10.56 10.60 21.43
C GLY A 104 -11.46 10.26 20.23
N ARG A 105 -10.91 9.71 19.15
CA ARG A 105 -11.69 9.14 18.04
C ARG A 105 -12.75 8.16 18.57
N GLU A 106 -13.94 8.17 17.96
CA GLU A 106 -15.06 7.32 18.38
C GLU A 106 -15.01 5.91 17.78
N GLY A 107 -14.29 5.75 16.66
CA GLY A 107 -14.15 4.48 15.95
C GLY A 107 -13.18 4.56 14.77
N PRO A 108 -13.10 3.48 13.97
CA PRO A 108 -12.38 3.48 12.71
C PRO A 108 -13.06 4.37 11.67
N ASP A 109 -12.28 5.15 10.92
CA ASP A 109 -12.73 5.91 9.75
C ASP A 109 -11.62 5.92 8.70
N GLN A 110 -11.98 6.16 7.42
CA GLN A 110 -11.04 6.11 6.28
C GLN A 110 -10.32 4.76 6.14
N ARG A 111 -10.99 3.67 6.56
CA ARG A 111 -10.47 2.31 6.50
C ARG A 111 -11.58 1.28 6.34
N ALA A 112 -11.26 0.17 5.68
CA ALA A 112 -12.18 -0.95 5.52
C ALA A 112 -11.44 -2.27 5.29
N VAL A 113 -12.11 -3.38 5.59
CA VAL A 113 -11.72 -4.71 5.12
C VAL A 113 -12.75 -5.18 4.10
N MET A 114 -12.34 -5.46 2.87
CA MET A 114 -13.22 -5.94 1.81
C MET A 114 -12.80 -7.32 1.33
N THR A 115 -13.67 -7.96 0.55
CA THR A 115 -13.39 -9.23 -0.10
C THR A 115 -13.67 -9.11 -1.59
N SER A 116 -12.71 -9.53 -2.44
CA SER A 116 -12.93 -9.54 -3.89
C SER A 116 -14.03 -10.52 -4.30
N ASP A 117 -14.85 -10.14 -5.27
CA ASP A 117 -15.93 -10.99 -5.79
C ASP A 117 -15.44 -12.04 -6.81
N ALA A 118 -16.37 -12.80 -7.38
CA ALA A 118 -16.08 -13.85 -8.38
C ALA A 118 -15.40 -13.34 -9.66
N GLN A 119 -15.42 -12.03 -9.93
CA GLN A 119 -14.74 -11.39 -11.04
C GLN A 119 -13.45 -10.69 -10.58
N GLY A 120 -13.05 -10.90 -9.32
CA GLY A 120 -11.91 -10.22 -8.71
C GLY A 120 -12.17 -8.75 -8.41
N VAL A 121 -13.42 -8.28 -8.49
CA VAL A 121 -13.77 -6.87 -8.35
C VAL A 121 -13.94 -6.51 -6.88
N PHE A 122 -13.42 -5.34 -6.50
CA PHE A 122 -13.77 -4.65 -5.27
C PHE A 122 -13.85 -3.15 -5.51
N TRP A 123 -14.81 -2.49 -4.87
CA TRP A 123 -14.99 -1.05 -5.03
C TRP A 123 -15.68 -0.40 -3.83
N PHE A 124 -15.34 0.85 -3.59
CA PHE A 124 -15.80 1.61 -2.43
C PHE A 124 -15.82 3.11 -2.73
N LYS A 125 -16.49 3.87 -1.87
CA LYS A 125 -16.56 5.33 -1.93
C LYS A 125 -15.64 5.90 -0.86
N ALA A 126 -14.80 6.82 -1.27
CA ALA A 126 -13.75 7.42 -0.48
C ALA A 126 -13.68 8.93 -0.77
N ILE A 127 -12.57 9.55 -0.39
CA ILE A 127 -12.21 10.90 -0.80
C ILE A 127 -10.95 10.85 -1.67
N VAL A 128 -10.61 11.96 -2.32
CA VAL A 128 -9.32 12.08 -3.02
C VAL A 128 -8.21 12.14 -1.98
N PRO A 129 -7.19 11.25 -2.05
CA PRO A 129 -6.07 11.31 -1.13
C PRO A 129 -5.31 12.64 -1.22
N VAL A 130 -4.72 13.08 -0.11
CA VAL A 130 -3.94 14.32 -0.02
C VAL A 130 -2.50 14.03 0.44
N PRO A 131 -1.51 14.84 0.04
CA PRO A 131 -0.16 14.69 0.56
C PRO A 131 -0.10 15.05 2.04
N TYR A 132 0.70 14.31 2.80
CA TYR A 132 0.78 14.50 4.25
C TYR A 132 2.20 14.31 4.78
N PRO A 133 2.54 14.96 5.90
CA PRO A 133 3.84 14.78 6.54
C PRO A 133 3.89 13.48 7.35
N ILE A 134 5.00 12.74 7.26
CA ILE A 134 5.34 11.73 8.29
C ILE A 134 5.55 12.42 9.66
N PRO A 135 5.43 11.69 10.78
CA PRO A 135 5.81 12.20 12.09
C PRO A 135 7.23 12.81 12.07
N HIS A 136 7.38 14.03 12.57
CA HIS A 136 8.61 14.82 12.42
C HIS A 136 8.97 15.65 13.65
N ASP A 137 8.26 15.46 14.77
CA ASP A 137 8.58 16.05 16.07
C ASP A 137 9.65 15.26 16.85
N GLY A 138 9.96 14.03 16.40
CA GLY A 138 10.98 13.15 16.98
C GLY A 138 12.38 13.21 16.34
N PRO A 139 13.30 12.31 16.74
CA PRO A 139 14.66 12.20 16.21
C PRO A 139 14.75 12.08 14.69
N VAL A 140 13.85 11.33 14.04
CA VAL A 140 13.83 11.23 12.57
C VAL A 140 13.58 12.60 11.93
N GLY A 141 12.62 13.38 12.44
CA GLY A 141 12.37 14.73 11.95
C GLY A 141 13.57 15.67 12.13
N GLN A 142 14.27 15.56 13.26
CA GLN A 142 15.52 16.30 13.50
C GLN A 142 16.63 15.90 12.50
N LEU A 143 16.75 14.60 12.20
CA LEU A 143 17.70 14.08 11.21
C LEU A 143 17.36 14.58 9.81
N LEU A 144 16.11 14.48 9.36
CA LEU A 144 15.67 14.99 8.05
C LEU A 144 15.99 16.47 7.89
N LYS A 145 15.77 17.26 8.93
CA LYS A 145 16.14 18.69 8.95
C LYS A 145 17.64 18.90 8.76
N GLN A 146 18.49 18.11 9.41
CA GLN A 146 19.95 18.18 9.22
C GLN A 146 20.37 17.75 7.81
N LEU A 147 19.72 16.73 7.25
CA LEU A 147 19.92 16.25 5.88
C LEU A 147 19.30 17.15 4.81
N LYS A 148 18.58 18.22 5.20
CA LYS A 148 17.85 19.12 4.32
C LYS A 148 16.81 18.40 3.44
N ARG A 149 16.15 17.38 4.00
CA ARG A 149 15.05 16.64 3.38
C ARG A 149 13.72 17.08 3.99
N HIS A 150 12.66 17.07 3.18
CA HIS A 150 11.30 17.23 3.69
C HIS A 150 10.77 15.91 4.28
N TRP A 151 9.62 15.99 4.95
CA TRP A 151 8.92 14.86 5.57
C TRP A 151 7.58 14.55 4.90
N TYR A 152 7.26 15.17 3.77
CA TYR A 152 6.04 14.87 3.04
C TYR A 152 6.10 13.56 2.26
N ARG A 153 4.97 12.86 2.26
CA ARG A 153 4.63 11.80 1.32
C ARG A 153 3.59 12.33 0.33
N PRO A 154 3.62 11.89 -0.94
CA PRO A 154 2.60 12.24 -1.92
C PRO A 154 1.22 11.67 -1.55
N ALA A 155 0.15 12.21 -2.11
CA ALA A 155 -1.20 11.67 -1.96
C ALA A 155 -1.29 10.18 -2.37
N HIS A 156 -1.81 9.34 -1.48
CA HIS A 156 -1.99 7.90 -1.76
C HIS A 156 -3.06 7.22 -0.90
N VAL A 157 -3.55 6.09 -1.40
CA VAL A 157 -4.38 5.12 -0.67
C VAL A 157 -3.62 3.81 -0.55
N HIS A 158 -3.66 3.19 0.62
CA HIS A 158 -2.98 1.93 0.90
C HIS A 158 -3.88 0.71 0.69
N PHE A 159 -3.25 -0.41 0.35
CA PHE A 159 -3.87 -1.71 0.22
C PHE A 159 -2.98 -2.80 0.83
N MET A 160 -3.61 -3.76 1.50
CA MET A 160 -2.97 -5.01 1.91
C MET A 160 -3.85 -6.18 1.49
N PHE A 161 -3.28 -7.07 0.68
CA PHE A 161 -3.97 -8.21 0.09
C PHE A 161 -3.50 -9.51 0.73
N GLU A 162 -4.46 -10.30 1.20
CA GLU A 162 -4.20 -11.60 1.83
C GLU A 162 -5.13 -12.67 1.26
N LYS A 163 -4.53 -13.76 0.77
CA LYS A 163 -5.24 -14.96 0.32
C LYS A 163 -4.32 -16.17 0.41
N GLU A 164 -4.82 -17.29 0.92
CA GLU A 164 -4.08 -18.55 0.94
C GLU A 164 -3.61 -18.93 -0.48
N GLY A 165 -2.34 -19.35 -0.59
CA GLY A 165 -1.71 -19.70 -1.86
C GLY A 165 -1.13 -18.51 -2.64
N TYR A 166 -1.43 -17.27 -2.23
CA TYR A 166 -0.85 -16.05 -2.81
C TYR A 166 0.23 -15.47 -1.91
N ASP A 167 1.20 -14.80 -2.52
CA ASP A 167 2.19 -14.02 -1.79
C ASP A 167 1.50 -12.79 -1.18
N HIS A 168 1.83 -12.48 0.07
CA HIS A 168 1.29 -11.31 0.75
C HIS A 168 1.70 -10.05 -0.05
N LEU A 169 0.77 -9.12 -0.25
CA LEU A 169 1.05 -7.88 -0.98
C LEU A 169 0.59 -6.69 -0.15
N ILE A 170 1.55 -5.88 0.29
CA ILE A 170 1.33 -4.54 0.82
C ILE A 170 1.72 -3.55 -0.27
N THR A 171 0.81 -2.65 -0.61
CA THR A 171 1.06 -1.66 -1.66
C THR A 171 0.26 -0.37 -1.42
N ALA A 172 0.42 0.60 -2.32
CA ALA A 172 -0.32 1.85 -2.32
C ALA A 172 -0.43 2.37 -3.75
N LEU A 173 -1.47 3.16 -4.03
CA LEU A 173 -1.61 3.89 -5.28
C LEU A 173 -1.38 5.37 -5.04
N TYR A 174 -0.48 5.96 -5.83
CA TYR A 174 -0.03 7.35 -5.67
C TYR A 174 -0.60 8.21 -6.80
N LEU A 175 -1.04 9.44 -6.49
CA LEU A 175 -1.58 10.33 -7.52
C LEU A 175 -0.46 10.95 -8.36
N ARG A 176 -0.60 10.84 -9.68
CA ARG A 176 0.29 11.51 -10.64
C ARG A 176 0.10 13.03 -10.57
N GLY A 177 1.21 13.76 -10.62
CA GLY A 177 1.28 15.21 -10.52
C GLY A 177 1.31 15.75 -9.09
N ASP A 178 1.36 14.88 -8.08
CA ASP A 178 1.53 15.31 -6.69
C ASP A 178 2.89 16.02 -6.51
N PRO A 179 2.97 17.14 -5.75
CA PRO A 179 4.21 17.87 -5.52
C PRO A 179 5.37 17.05 -4.95
N TYR A 180 5.07 15.91 -4.31
CA TYR A 180 6.05 15.00 -3.69
C TYR A 180 6.18 13.66 -4.40
N GLU A 181 5.58 13.49 -5.58
CA GLU A 181 5.65 12.27 -6.40
C GLU A 181 7.10 11.77 -6.56
N THR A 182 8.01 12.67 -6.94
CA THR A 182 9.42 12.33 -7.20
C THR A 182 10.32 12.46 -5.98
N SER A 183 9.78 12.75 -4.80
CA SER A 183 10.57 13.06 -3.62
C SER A 183 10.00 12.50 -2.31
N ASP A 184 9.14 11.48 -2.37
CA ASP A 184 8.56 10.82 -1.19
C ASP A 184 9.60 10.59 -0.09
N ALA A 185 9.29 11.06 1.12
CA ALA A 185 10.18 11.00 2.27
C ALA A 185 10.63 9.57 2.63
N VAL A 186 9.84 8.56 2.26
CA VAL A 186 10.10 7.14 2.54
C VAL A 186 10.35 6.30 1.28
N PHE A 187 10.52 6.96 0.12
CA PHE A 187 10.82 6.32 -1.17
C PHE A 187 9.78 5.30 -1.67
N GLY A 188 8.53 5.39 -1.20
CA GLY A 188 7.49 4.40 -1.49
C GLY A 188 6.94 4.44 -2.91
N VAL A 189 7.14 5.54 -3.64
CA VAL A 189 6.63 5.72 -5.01
C VAL A 189 7.40 4.84 -5.99
N LYS A 190 6.64 4.17 -6.86
CA LYS A 190 7.13 3.42 -8.01
C LYS A 190 6.30 3.79 -9.24
N ASP A 191 6.92 3.83 -10.41
CA ASP A 191 6.25 4.26 -11.65
C ASP A 191 4.97 3.46 -11.96
N SER A 192 4.98 2.16 -11.65
CA SER A 192 3.85 1.25 -11.85
C SER A 192 2.66 1.54 -10.93
N LEU A 193 2.90 2.19 -9.79
CA LEU A 193 1.90 2.51 -8.76
C LEU A 193 1.36 3.95 -8.88
N LEU A 194 1.83 4.71 -9.87
CA LEU A 194 1.33 6.05 -10.17
C LEU A 194 0.08 6.00 -11.04
N ILE A 195 -0.99 6.61 -10.55
CA ILE A 195 -2.31 6.62 -11.18
C ILE A 195 -2.74 8.03 -11.55
N ASP A 196 -3.46 8.14 -12.65
CA ASP A 196 -4.17 9.37 -13.03
C ASP A 196 -5.56 9.38 -12.41
N LEU A 197 -5.98 10.55 -11.92
CA LEU A 197 -7.32 10.72 -11.35
C LEU A 197 -8.34 10.92 -12.47
N GLY A 198 -9.21 9.93 -12.66
CA GLY A 198 -10.30 9.97 -13.61
C GLY A 198 -11.52 10.75 -13.11
N THR A 199 -12.58 10.69 -13.91
CA THR A 199 -13.90 11.24 -13.57
C THR A 199 -14.99 10.21 -13.81
N VAL A 200 -15.91 10.07 -12.85
CA VAL A 200 -17.07 9.18 -12.93
C VAL A 200 -17.98 9.62 -14.08
N THR A 201 -18.20 8.72 -15.03
CA THR A 201 -19.10 8.88 -16.18
C THR A 201 -20.58 8.83 -15.77
N PRO A 202 -21.53 9.28 -16.62
CA PRO A 202 -22.97 9.16 -16.33
C PRO A 202 -23.43 7.73 -16.07
N GLU A 203 -22.85 6.75 -16.79
CA GLU A 203 -23.15 5.33 -16.64
C GLU A 203 -22.65 4.81 -15.30
N GLN A 204 -21.40 5.12 -14.95
CA GLN A 204 -20.82 4.75 -13.65
C GLN A 204 -21.53 5.43 -12.49
N ALA A 205 -21.94 6.69 -12.64
CA ALA A 205 -22.71 7.41 -11.62
C ALA A 205 -23.99 6.65 -11.25
N LYS A 206 -24.74 6.18 -12.25
CA LYS A 206 -25.93 5.36 -12.07
C LYS A 206 -25.61 3.99 -11.47
N GLN A 207 -24.57 3.32 -11.96
CA GLN A 207 -24.20 1.98 -11.54
C GLN A 207 -23.70 1.93 -10.09
N TYR A 208 -22.84 2.87 -9.69
CA TYR A 208 -22.13 2.88 -8.41
C TYR A 208 -22.77 3.83 -7.38
N GLY A 209 -23.87 4.50 -7.74
CA GLY A 209 -24.56 5.46 -6.86
C GLY A 209 -23.64 6.63 -6.48
N MET A 210 -22.96 7.19 -7.47
CA MET A 210 -22.05 8.33 -7.35
C MET A 210 -22.61 9.53 -8.12
N LYS A 211 -22.13 10.73 -7.82
CA LYS A 211 -22.43 11.91 -8.63
C LYS A 211 -21.59 11.87 -9.92
N GLU A 212 -22.21 12.19 -11.04
CA GLU A 212 -21.47 12.39 -12.31
C GLU A 212 -20.40 13.47 -12.13
N GLY A 213 -19.20 13.20 -12.64
CA GLY A 213 -18.05 14.10 -12.51
C GLY A 213 -17.32 14.03 -11.16
N SER A 214 -17.77 13.19 -10.21
CA SER A 214 -16.94 12.82 -9.05
C SER A 214 -15.61 12.21 -9.51
N ARG A 215 -14.60 12.20 -8.63
CA ARG A 215 -13.28 11.64 -8.96
C ARG A 215 -13.32 10.12 -9.01
N LEU A 216 -12.44 9.55 -9.83
CA LEU A 216 -12.34 8.11 -10.04
C LEU A 216 -10.88 7.66 -9.93
N ILE A 217 -10.63 6.71 -9.05
CA ILE A 217 -9.43 5.88 -9.05
C ILE A 217 -9.82 4.52 -9.62
N SER A 218 -9.12 4.07 -10.65
CA SER A 218 -9.28 2.72 -11.20
C SER A 218 -7.95 2.02 -11.37
N TYR A 219 -7.84 0.78 -10.91
CA TYR A 219 -6.60 0.03 -10.98
C TYR A 219 -6.81 -1.49 -11.07
N ASP A 220 -6.01 -2.14 -11.90
CA ASP A 220 -5.98 -3.59 -12.07
C ASP A 220 -4.77 -4.17 -11.31
N PHE A 221 -5.04 -4.73 -10.13
CA PHE A 221 -4.02 -5.42 -9.34
C PHE A 221 -3.74 -6.81 -9.90
N VAL A 222 -2.46 -7.19 -9.90
CA VAL A 222 -1.98 -8.50 -10.32
C VAL A 222 -1.22 -9.14 -9.17
N LEU A 223 -1.84 -10.17 -8.57
CA LEU A 223 -1.27 -10.94 -7.47
C LEU A 223 -0.39 -12.07 -7.99
N VAL A 224 0.63 -12.39 -7.19
CA VAL A 224 1.60 -13.46 -7.46
C VAL A 224 1.31 -14.61 -6.51
N SER A 225 1.37 -15.85 -6.99
CA SER A 225 1.27 -17.00 -6.09
C SER A 225 2.48 -17.06 -5.15
N LYS A 226 2.30 -17.68 -3.98
CA LYS A 226 3.42 -17.90 -3.05
C LYS A 226 4.56 -18.68 -3.72
N GLU A 227 4.22 -19.67 -4.54
CA GLU A 227 5.19 -20.50 -5.26
C GLU A 227 6.01 -19.69 -6.28
N GLU A 228 5.37 -18.80 -7.05
CA GLU A 228 6.08 -17.94 -8.01
C GLU A 228 7.05 -16.98 -7.31
N SER A 229 6.60 -16.36 -6.20
CA SER A 229 7.42 -15.44 -5.40
C SER A 229 8.62 -16.16 -4.77
N ASP A 230 8.39 -17.32 -4.14
CA ASP A 230 9.46 -18.12 -3.53
C ASP A 230 10.49 -18.57 -4.59
N LYS A 231 10.05 -19.08 -5.76
CA LYS A 231 10.96 -19.45 -6.86
C LYS A 231 11.79 -18.27 -7.37
N LEU A 232 11.18 -17.09 -7.50
CA LEU A 232 11.88 -15.90 -7.96
C LEU A 232 12.93 -15.44 -6.93
N ARG A 233 12.59 -15.48 -5.64
CA ARG A 233 13.53 -15.17 -4.56
C ARG A 233 14.74 -16.10 -4.57
N GLU A 234 14.51 -17.41 -4.68
CA GLU A 234 15.59 -18.39 -4.74
C GLU A 234 16.50 -18.18 -5.97
N LYS A 235 15.90 -17.93 -7.14
CA LYS A 235 16.64 -17.60 -8.37
C LYS A 235 17.50 -16.35 -8.18
N ASN A 236 16.92 -15.26 -7.68
CA ASN A 236 17.63 -13.99 -7.47
C ASN A 236 18.78 -14.16 -6.47
N ALA A 237 18.56 -14.91 -5.39
CA ALA A 237 19.59 -15.19 -4.39
C ALA A 237 20.77 -15.98 -4.98
N MET A 238 20.49 -17.01 -5.78
CA MET A 238 21.52 -17.81 -6.45
C MET A 238 22.31 -16.99 -7.47
N GLU A 239 21.63 -16.19 -8.31
CA GLU A 239 22.29 -15.29 -9.27
C GLU A 239 23.18 -14.26 -8.57
N ALA A 240 22.74 -13.71 -7.43
CA ALA A 240 23.53 -12.78 -6.63
C ALA A 240 24.81 -13.46 -6.08
N MET A 241 24.69 -14.68 -5.55
CA MET A 241 25.85 -15.43 -5.03
C MET A 241 26.84 -15.81 -6.15
N GLN A 242 26.34 -16.19 -7.32
CA GLN A 242 27.17 -16.49 -8.49
C GLN A 242 27.95 -15.25 -8.94
N LYS A 243 27.31 -14.07 -8.97
CA LYS A 243 27.98 -12.79 -9.28
C LYS A 243 29.08 -12.45 -8.28
N LEU A 244 28.97 -12.92 -7.04
CA LEU A 244 30.00 -12.81 -6.01
C LEU A 244 31.07 -13.92 -6.07
N GLY A 245 31.01 -14.81 -7.07
CA GLY A 245 31.96 -15.92 -7.23
C GLY A 245 31.82 -17.01 -6.16
N ARG A 246 30.65 -17.13 -5.52
CA ARG A 246 30.41 -18.11 -4.45
C ARG A 246 29.72 -19.35 -5.02
N ASN A 247 30.25 -20.52 -4.70
CA ASN A 247 29.58 -21.79 -4.98
C ASN A 247 28.57 -22.08 -3.86
N MET A 248 27.29 -22.12 -4.21
CA MET A 248 26.19 -22.25 -3.26
C MET A 248 25.19 -23.30 -3.76
N LYS A 249 24.40 -23.86 -2.84
CA LYS A 249 23.20 -24.64 -3.15
C LYS A 249 22.02 -24.13 -2.34
N MET A 250 20.80 -24.40 -2.80
CA MET A 250 19.58 -24.05 -2.06
C MET A 250 19.30 -25.08 -0.96
N TYR A 251 19.05 -24.60 0.25
CA TYR A 251 18.61 -25.41 1.38
C TYR A 251 17.53 -24.66 2.15
N ASN A 252 16.30 -25.19 2.17
CA ASN A 252 15.13 -24.58 2.81
C ASN A 252 14.92 -23.09 2.43
N GLY A 253 15.03 -22.77 1.13
CA GLY A 253 14.84 -21.41 0.63
C GLY A 253 16.02 -20.45 0.86
N LEU A 254 17.14 -20.92 1.40
CA LEU A 254 18.34 -20.12 1.63
C LEU A 254 19.55 -20.65 0.83
N PRO A 255 20.38 -19.78 0.24
CA PRO A 255 21.63 -20.19 -0.35
C PRO A 255 22.64 -20.54 0.75
N VAL A 256 23.16 -21.77 0.74
CA VAL A 256 24.21 -22.26 1.65
C VAL A 256 25.47 -22.65 0.87
N PRO A 257 26.68 -22.54 1.44
CA PRO A 257 27.91 -22.94 0.76
C PRO A 257 27.84 -24.39 0.29
N ASP A 258 28.20 -24.62 -0.97
CA ASP A 258 28.35 -25.96 -1.50
C ASP A 258 29.79 -26.44 -1.22
N VAL A 259 29.91 -27.28 -0.19
CA VAL A 259 31.18 -27.74 0.39
C VAL A 259 31.58 -29.15 -0.06
N ASP A 260 30.84 -29.71 -1.01
CA ASP A 260 31.08 -31.04 -1.58
C ASP A 260 32.03 -31.00 -2.80
#